data_AF-A0A9D6TT09-F1
#
_entry.id   AF-A0A9D6TT09-F1
#
_cell.length_a   1.000
_cell.length_b   1.000
_cell.length_c   1.000
_cell.angle_alpha   90.00
_cell.angle_beta   90.00
_cell.angle_gamma   90.00
#
_symmetry.space_group_name_H-M   'P 1'
#
loop_
_entity.id
_entity.type
_entity.pdbx_description
1 polymer ?
#
loop_
_entity_poly.entity_id
_entity_poly.type
_entity_poly.pdbx_seq_one_letter_code
_entity_poly.pdbx_strand_id
1 'polypeptide(L)'
;MSPIHALRDRLTPDEADQAAAQLPGELKNLWSAGETPGRRPVKMRRAEFYERVRAEAALPSLKEARAVTIAVFSALKEQLSPGETDDIHAQLPKDLKAVWEEA
;
A
#
# COMPACT_ATOMS: atom_id res chain seq x y z
N MET A 1 4.92 -12.08 3.82
CA MET A 1 5.05 -10.69 3.33
C MET A 1 3.64 -10.09 3.43
N SER A 2 3.47 -8.87 3.93
CA SER A 2 2.16 -8.27 4.28
C SER A 2 1.59 -7.37 3.16
N PRO A 3 0.26 -7.19 3.03
CA PRO A 3 -0.41 -6.30 2.07
C PRO A 3 0.16 -4.87 2.01
N ILE A 4 0.72 -4.39 3.11
CA ILE A 4 1.36 -3.08 3.20
C ILE A 4 2.57 -2.94 2.25
N HIS A 5 3.30 -4.03 1.98
CA HIS A 5 4.42 -4.01 1.04
C HIS A 5 3.96 -3.91 -0.41
N ALA A 6 2.76 -4.42 -0.74
CA ALA A 6 2.21 -4.26 -2.08
C ALA A 6 1.96 -2.78 -2.40
N LEU A 7 1.51 -1.99 -1.42
CA LEU A 7 1.40 -0.53 -1.57
C LEU A 7 2.78 0.12 -1.66
N ARG A 8 3.66 -0.14 -0.68
CA ARG A 8 5.03 0.40 -0.66
C ARG A 8 5.76 0.19 -1.98
N ASP A 9 5.75 -1.03 -2.50
CA ASP A 9 6.45 -1.40 -3.72
C ASP A 9 5.87 -0.72 -4.97
N ARG A 10 4.60 -0.28 -4.92
CA ARG A 10 3.94 0.44 -6.00
C ARG A 10 4.34 1.91 -6.06
N LEU A 11 4.73 2.50 -4.92
CA LEU A 11 5.18 3.87 -4.77
C LEU A 11 6.63 4.04 -5.22
N THR A 12 7.01 5.27 -5.55
CA THR A 12 8.44 5.64 -5.69
C THR A 12 9.16 5.45 -4.35
N PRO A 13 10.50 5.26 -4.36
CA PRO A 13 11.27 5.17 -3.13
C PRO A 13 11.04 6.39 -2.22
N ASP A 14 11.09 7.59 -2.79
CA ASP A 14 10.91 8.85 -2.03
C ASP A 14 9.54 8.92 -1.34
N GLU A 15 8.46 8.60 -2.06
CA GLU A 15 7.08 8.60 -1.51
C GLU A 15 6.89 7.49 -0.46
N ALA A 16 7.54 6.34 -0.66
CA ALA A 16 7.49 5.29 0.34
C ALA A 16 8.23 5.66 1.64
N ASP A 17 9.32 6.43 1.53
CA ASP A 17 10.06 6.95 2.67
C ASP A 17 9.29 8.06 3.40
N GLN A 18 8.61 8.93 2.66
CA GLN A 18 7.73 9.97 3.20
C GLN A 18 6.56 9.37 3.97
N ALA A 19 5.89 8.36 3.40
CA ALA A 19 4.83 7.62 4.10
C ALA A 19 5.38 6.95 5.37
N ALA A 20 6.53 6.27 5.28
CA ALA A 20 7.18 5.61 6.42
C ALA A 20 7.55 6.58 7.56
N ALA A 21 7.82 7.84 7.25
CA ALA A 21 8.15 8.85 8.26
C ALA A 21 6.97 9.19 9.18
N GLN A 22 5.74 8.97 8.70
CA GLN A 22 4.49 9.29 9.44
C GLN A 22 3.91 8.07 10.16
N LEU A 23 4.39 6.86 9.88
CA LEU A 23 3.89 5.64 10.51
C LEU A 23 4.39 5.47 11.97
N PRO A 24 3.53 4.98 12.89
CA PRO A 24 3.96 4.60 14.23
C PRO A 24 4.92 3.40 14.19
N GLY A 25 5.74 3.25 15.23
CA GLY A 25 6.94 2.38 15.21
C GLY A 25 6.72 0.95 14.71
N GLU A 26 5.66 0.27 15.14
CA GLU A 26 5.35 -1.10 14.71
C GLU A 26 4.99 -1.18 13.22
N LEU A 27 4.15 -0.25 12.74
CA LEU A 27 3.79 -0.15 11.32
C LEU A 27 4.98 0.27 10.46
N LYS A 28 5.83 1.17 10.96
CA LYS A 28 7.06 1.59 10.29
C LYS A 28 8.05 0.43 10.14
N ASN A 29 8.21 -0.38 11.18
CA ASN A 29 9.06 -1.58 11.13
C ASN A 29 8.53 -2.58 10.11
N LEU A 30 7.20 -2.80 10.09
CA LEU A 30 6.56 -3.67 9.10
C LEU A 30 6.74 -3.11 7.68
N TRP A 31 6.50 -1.81 7.47
CA TRP A 31 6.66 -1.14 6.18
C TRP A 31 8.09 -1.25 5.64
N SER A 32 9.09 -1.05 6.51
CA SER A 32 10.49 -1.02 6.12
C SER A 32 11.11 -2.42 5.92
N ALA A 33 10.38 -3.48 6.32
CA ALA A 33 10.90 -4.84 6.24
C ALA A 33 11.17 -5.27 4.79
N GLY A 34 12.41 -5.66 4.49
CA GLY A 34 12.79 -6.10 3.15
C GLY A 34 12.83 -5.01 2.10
N GLU A 35 12.90 -3.73 2.50
CA GLU A 35 13.16 -2.61 1.59
C GLU A 35 14.62 -2.64 1.09
N THR A 36 14.83 -2.26 -0.17
CA THR A 36 16.16 -2.27 -0.81
C THR A 36 16.44 -0.95 -1.51
N PRO A 37 17.62 -0.32 -1.30
CA PRO A 37 17.97 0.93 -1.96
C PRO A 37 17.92 0.81 -3.49
N GLY A 38 17.36 1.83 -4.15
CA GLY A 38 17.29 1.88 -5.62
C GLY A 38 16.26 0.95 -6.25
N ARG A 39 15.31 0.39 -5.47
CA ARG A 39 14.21 -0.38 -6.05
C ARG A 39 13.40 0.46 -7.03
N ARG A 40 12.86 -0.19 -8.05
CA ARG A 40 11.95 0.43 -9.01
C ARG A 40 10.50 0.19 -8.59
N PRO A 41 9.60 1.17 -8.79
CA PRO A 41 8.17 0.96 -8.55
C PRO A 41 7.64 -0.21 -9.38
N VAL A 42 6.98 -1.15 -8.70
CA VAL A 42 6.35 -2.31 -9.34
C VAL A 42 5.01 -1.85 -9.89
N LYS A 43 4.87 -1.77 -11.22
CA LYS A 43 3.60 -1.43 -11.86
C LYS A 43 2.58 -2.53 -11.60
N MET A 44 1.56 -2.22 -10.83
CA MET A 44 0.42 -3.10 -10.55
C MET A 44 -0.88 -2.35 -10.77
N ARG A 45 -1.81 -2.96 -11.51
CA ARG A 45 -3.24 -2.60 -11.56
C ARG A 45 -3.98 -3.27 -10.40
N ARG A 46 -5.25 -2.93 -10.19
CA ARG A 46 -6.05 -3.43 -9.07
C ARG A 46 -6.11 -4.96 -8.99
N ALA A 47 -6.29 -5.63 -10.13
CA ALA A 47 -6.35 -7.10 -10.15
C ALA A 47 -5.03 -7.75 -9.69
N GLU A 48 -3.89 -7.26 -10.20
CA GLU A 48 -2.56 -7.73 -9.82
C GLU A 48 -2.26 -7.42 -8.35
N PHE A 49 -2.67 -6.25 -7.88
CA PHE A 49 -2.55 -5.84 -6.49
C PHE A 49 -3.32 -6.80 -5.56
N TYR A 50 -4.58 -7.11 -5.89
CA TYR A 50 -5.38 -8.04 -5.09
C TYR A 50 -4.84 -9.47 -5.14
N GLU A 51 -4.35 -9.94 -6.28
CA GLU A 51 -3.69 -11.25 -6.35
C GLU A 51 -2.44 -11.29 -5.48
N ARG A 52 -1.64 -10.21 -5.50
CA ARG A 52 -0.46 -10.08 -4.64
C ARG A 52 -0.84 -10.10 -3.16
N VAL A 53 -1.79 -9.26 -2.75
CA VAL A 53 -2.32 -9.21 -1.38
C VAL A 53 -2.87 -10.58 -0.95
N ARG A 54 -3.64 -11.26 -1.83
CA ARG A 54 -4.18 -12.59 -1.58
C ARG A 54 -3.08 -13.60 -1.31
N ALA A 55 -2.08 -13.65 -2.18
CA ALA A 55 -0.98 -14.59 -2.06
C ALA A 55 -0.12 -14.32 -0.82
N GLU A 56 0.19 -13.05 -0.57
CA GLU A 56 1.04 -12.60 0.54
C GLU A 56 0.41 -12.83 1.92
N ALA A 57 -0.89 -12.57 2.05
CA ALA A 57 -1.64 -12.78 3.29
C ALA A 57 -2.35 -14.16 3.35
N ALA A 58 -2.06 -15.07 2.42
CA ALA A 58 -2.67 -16.40 2.32
C ALA A 58 -4.21 -16.39 2.40
N LEU A 59 -4.84 -15.42 1.74
CA LEU A 59 -6.29 -15.22 1.79
C LEU A 59 -7.02 -16.20 0.84
N PRO A 60 -8.23 -16.67 1.22
CA PRO A 60 -8.94 -17.69 0.46
C PRO A 60 -9.54 -17.17 -0.85
N SER A 61 -9.67 -15.84 -1.05
CA SER A 61 -10.28 -15.28 -2.25
C SER A 61 -9.84 -13.84 -2.53
N LEU A 62 -10.11 -13.36 -3.75
CA LEU A 62 -9.94 -11.95 -4.13
C LEU A 62 -10.92 -11.02 -3.41
N LYS A 63 -12.07 -11.53 -2.97
CA LYS A 63 -13.03 -10.75 -2.17
C LYS A 63 -12.42 -10.40 -0.81
N GLU A 64 -11.80 -11.37 -0.15
CA GLU A 64 -11.06 -11.15 1.09
C GLU A 64 -9.86 -10.21 0.87
N ALA A 65 -9.12 -10.39 -0.23
CA ALA A 65 -8.00 -9.50 -0.55
C ALA A 65 -8.44 -8.04 -0.75
N ARG A 66 -9.60 -7.82 -1.38
CA ARG A 66 -10.19 -6.48 -1.48
C ARG A 66 -10.55 -5.92 -0.10
N ALA A 67 -11.21 -6.70 0.75
CA ALA A 67 -11.60 -6.26 2.09
C ALA A 67 -10.37 -5.87 2.93
N VAL A 68 -9.33 -6.70 2.90
CA VAL A 68 -8.04 -6.41 3.56
C VAL A 68 -7.37 -5.18 2.97
N THR A 69 -7.39 -5.02 1.64
CA THR A 69 -6.82 -3.82 0.99
C THR A 69 -7.50 -2.55 1.47
N ILE A 70 -8.84 -2.54 1.52
CA ILE A 70 -9.62 -1.39 2.01
C ILE A 70 -9.26 -1.11 3.46
N ALA A 71 -9.28 -2.12 4.34
CA ALA A 71 -8.94 -1.94 5.75
C ALA A 71 -7.52 -1.36 5.95
N VAL A 72 -6.54 -1.83 5.17
CA VAL A 72 -5.17 -1.30 5.22
C VAL A 72 -5.10 0.14 4.71
N PHE A 73 -5.81 0.45 3.62
CA PHE A 73 -5.84 1.82 3.09
C PHE A 73 -6.50 2.79 4.07
N SER A 74 -7.63 2.44 4.68
CA SER A 74 -8.29 3.24 5.72
C SER A 74 -7.35 3.46 6.90
N ALA A 75 -6.73 2.39 7.40
CA ALA A 75 -5.80 2.48 8.53
C ALA A 75 -4.57 3.36 8.21
N LEU A 76 -4.06 3.32 6.98
CA LEU A 76 -2.97 4.22 6.57
C LEU A 76 -3.43 5.68 6.53
N LYS A 77 -4.59 5.97 5.93
CA LYS A 77 -5.13 7.34 5.89
C LYS A 77 -5.33 7.95 7.27
N GLU A 78 -5.63 7.14 8.29
CA GLU A 78 -5.74 7.62 9.68
C GLU A 78 -4.40 8.03 10.29
N GLN A 79 -3.28 7.48 9.80
CA GLN A 79 -1.94 7.81 10.29
C GLN A 79 -1.26 8.92 9.46
N LEU A 80 -1.64 9.04 8.19
CA LEU A 80 -1.02 9.96 7.25
C LEU A 80 -1.70 11.33 7.27
N SER A 81 -0.90 12.37 7.07
CA SER A 81 -1.42 13.71 6.83
C SER A 81 -2.23 13.79 5.53
N PRO A 82 -3.09 14.80 5.35
CA PRO A 82 -3.86 14.98 4.12
C PRO A 82 -2.98 15.11 2.87
N GLY A 83 -1.87 15.85 2.96
CA GLY A 83 -0.94 16.01 1.83
C GLY A 83 -0.31 14.68 1.40
N GLU A 84 0.15 13.88 2.36
CA GLU A 84 0.71 12.54 2.08
C GLU A 84 -0.33 11.58 1.49
N THR A 85 -1.58 11.68 1.95
CA THR A 85 -2.70 10.90 1.40
C THR A 85 -2.94 11.25 -0.07
N ASP A 86 -2.84 12.53 -0.43
CA ASP A 86 -2.97 13.02 -1.81
C ASP A 86 -1.80 12.58 -2.69
N ASP A 87 -0.58 12.61 -2.15
CA ASP A 87 0.63 12.20 -2.86
C ASP A 87 0.61 10.69 -3.16
N ILE A 88 0.25 9.85 -2.19
CA ILE A 88 0.01 8.41 -2.40
C ILE A 88 -1.09 8.21 -3.44
N HIS A 89 -2.23 8.89 -3.29
CA HIS A 89 -3.33 8.79 -4.25
C HIS A 89 -2.84 9.11 -5.67
N ALA A 90 -2.03 10.14 -5.87
CA ALA A 90 -1.50 10.54 -7.17
C ALA A 90 -0.68 9.43 -7.86
N GLN A 91 0.06 8.63 -7.10
CA GLN A 91 0.89 7.51 -7.60
C GLN A 91 0.10 6.26 -8.03
N LEU A 92 -1.17 6.15 -7.60
CA LEU A 92 -2.01 4.99 -7.90
C LEU A 92 -2.58 5.04 -9.32
N PRO A 93 -2.70 3.89 -10.01
CA PRO A 93 -3.46 3.80 -11.25
C PRO A 93 -4.96 4.01 -10.99
N LYS A 94 -5.71 4.41 -12.03
CA LYS A 94 -7.14 4.79 -11.95
C LYS A 94 -8.01 3.78 -11.19
N ASP A 95 -7.77 2.49 -11.39
CA ASP A 95 -8.54 1.42 -10.76
C ASP A 95 -8.20 1.19 -9.28
N LEU A 96 -6.96 1.46 -8.84
CA LEU A 96 -6.60 1.47 -7.43
C LEU A 96 -6.97 2.78 -6.74
N LYS A 97 -6.96 3.91 -7.44
CA LYS A 97 -7.50 5.18 -6.94
C LYS A 97 -8.93 5.02 -6.45
N ALA A 98 -9.79 4.36 -7.24
CA ALA A 98 -11.16 4.08 -6.83
C ALA A 98 -11.27 3.27 -5.52
N VAL A 99 -10.30 2.39 -5.24
CA VAL A 99 -10.26 1.60 -4.00
C VAL A 99 -9.72 2.45 -2.85
N TRP A 100 -8.73 3.30 -3.12
CA TRP A 100 -8.22 4.27 -2.16
C TRP A 100 -9.32 5.23 -1.73
N GLU A 101 -10.08 5.81 -2.66
CA GLU A 101 -11.20 6.72 -2.34
C GLU A 101 -12.37 6.05 -1.62
N GLU A 102 -12.59 4.75 -1.83
CA GLU A 102 -13.60 3.97 -1.11
C GLU A 102 -13.22 3.71 0.36
N ALA A 103 -11.91 3.60 0.63
CA ALA A 103 -11.34 3.28 1.94
C ALA A 103 -11.27 4.50 2.85
#